data_AF-A0A1Q7YMK4-F1
#
_entry.id   AF-A0A1Q7YMK4-F1
#
_cell.length_a   1.000
_cell.length_b   1.000
_cell.length_c   1.000
_cell.angle_alpha   90.00
_cell.angle_beta   90.00
_cell.angle_gamma   90.00
#
_symmetry.space_group_name_H-M   'P 1'
#
loop_
_entity.id
_entity.type
_entity.pdbx_description
1 polymer ?
#
loop_
_entity_poly.entity_id
_entity_poly.type
_entity_poly.pdbx_seq_one_letter_code
_entity_poly.pdbx_strand_id
1 'polypeptide(L)'
;VRVNVRLQEGEGEKVKERLQAFEGVVISKKGRASGATFTVRRVSFGVGIERIFPLHSPTISSIEVIGKGKVRRARLYYLRDLRGKAARIKRAGREEEETPAAVAASATAGTEAKV
;
A
#
# COMPACT_ATOMS: atom_id res chain seq x y z
N VAL A 1 1.17 -3.61 4.48
CA VAL A 1 0.64 -2.93 3.27
C VAL A 1 1.27 -3.58 2.06
N ARG A 2 0.49 -3.85 1.02
CA ARG A 2 0.97 -4.30 -0.29
C ARG A 2 0.84 -3.15 -1.27
N VAL A 3 1.91 -2.82 -1.96
CA VAL A 3 1.94 -1.80 -3.02
C VAL A 3 2.23 -2.49 -4.33
N ASN A 4 1.31 -2.42 -5.27
CA ASN A 4 1.49 -3.00 -6.59
C ASN A 4 2.03 -1.94 -7.55
N VAL A 5 3.23 -2.15 -8.06
CA VAL A 5 3.94 -1.21 -8.93
C VAL A 5 3.95 -1.75 -10.34
N ARG A 6 3.60 -0.91 -11.33
CA ARG A 6 3.75 -1.24 -12.75
C ARG A 6 5.21 -1.09 -13.13
N LEU A 7 5.83 -2.17 -13.57
CA LEU A 7 7.19 -2.19 -14.06
C LEU A 7 7.14 -2.58 -15.54
N GLN A 8 7.73 -1.75 -16.38
CA GLN A 8 7.93 -2.08 -17.79
C GLN A 8 9.27 -2.81 -17.90
N GLU A 9 9.23 -4.08 -18.29
CA GLU A 9 10.42 -4.91 -18.52
C GLU A 9 10.52 -5.14 -20.05
N GLY A 10 11.53 -4.54 -20.70
CA GLY A 10 11.81 -4.70 -22.14
C GLY A 10 12.46 -3.45 -22.76
N GLU A 11 13.23 -3.64 -23.84
CA GLU A 11 13.76 -2.58 -24.70
C GLU A 11 13.23 -2.80 -26.13
N GLY A 12 12.75 -1.74 -26.81
CA GLY A 12 12.21 -1.80 -28.18
C GLY A 12 10.71 -2.13 -28.27
N GLU A 13 10.29 -2.85 -29.33
CA GLU A 13 8.87 -3.12 -29.67
C GLU A 13 8.11 -4.07 -28.71
N LYS A 14 8.80 -4.72 -27.77
CA LYS A 14 8.19 -5.65 -26.80
C LYS A 14 8.26 -5.10 -25.38
N VAL A 15 7.49 -4.04 -25.12
CA VAL A 15 7.27 -3.55 -23.76
C VAL A 15 6.28 -4.48 -23.06
N LYS A 16 6.76 -5.31 -22.13
CA LYS A 16 5.88 -6.10 -21.25
C LYS A 16 5.67 -5.37 -19.94
N GLU A 17 4.41 -5.11 -19.61
CA GLU A 17 4.04 -4.58 -18.30
C GLU A 17 3.91 -5.71 -17.29
N ARG A 18 4.64 -5.60 -16.19
CA ARG A 18 4.58 -6.51 -15.05
C ARG A 18 4.11 -5.76 -13.82
N LEU A 19 3.23 -6.39 -13.04
CA LEU A 19 2.85 -5.90 -11.73
C LEU A 19 3.79 -6.49 -10.66
N GLN A 20 4.61 -5.65 -10.04
CA GLN A 20 5.49 -6.05 -8.94
C GLN A 20 4.86 -5.67 -7.60
N ALA A 21 4.53 -6.67 -6.79
CA ALA A 21 4.03 -6.45 -5.44
C ALA A 21 5.19 -6.20 -4.45
N PHE A 22 5.17 -5.03 -3.80
CA PHE A 22 6.03 -4.72 -2.67
C PHE A 22 5.22 -4.70 -1.38
N GLU A 23 5.37 -5.75 -0.59
CA GLU A 23 4.71 -5.91 0.70
C GLU A 23 5.65 -5.54 1.84
N GLY A 24 5.19 -4.71 2.78
CA GLY A 24 5.96 -4.35 3.96
C GLY A 24 5.23 -3.47 4.96
N VAL A 25 6.00 -2.95 5.91
CA VAL A 25 5.55 -2.06 6.98
C VAL A 25 5.79 -0.61 6.54
N VAL A 26 4.78 0.24 6.69
CA VAL A 26 4.94 1.69 6.49
C VAL A 26 5.68 2.27 7.69
N ILE A 27 6.87 2.84 7.46
CA ILE A 27 7.71 3.40 8.54
C ILE A 27 7.58 4.91 8.67
N SER A 28 7.15 5.60 7.62
CA SER A 28 6.93 7.04 7.63
C SER A 28 5.98 7.45 6.53
N LYS A 29 5.17 8.47 6.80
CA LYS A 29 4.42 9.24 5.82
C LYS A 29 4.88 10.69 5.92
N LYS A 30 5.16 11.34 4.79
CA LYS A 30 5.63 12.73 4.73
C LYS A 30 4.98 13.48 3.57
N GLY A 31 4.98 14.81 3.64
CA GLY A 31 4.39 15.67 2.60
C GLY A 31 2.89 15.86 2.76
N ARG A 32 2.34 16.74 1.93
CA ARG A 32 0.91 17.07 1.83
C ARG A 32 0.50 17.09 0.36
N ALA A 33 -0.80 16.85 0.11
CA ALA A 33 -1.40 16.85 -1.22
C ALA A 33 -0.57 16.04 -2.23
N SER A 34 -0.28 16.61 -3.41
CA SER A 34 0.46 15.97 -4.50
C SER A 34 1.88 15.53 -4.12
N GLY A 35 2.49 16.16 -3.11
CA GLY A 35 3.82 15.80 -2.60
C GLY A 35 3.80 14.75 -1.49
N ALA A 36 2.65 14.17 -1.15
CA ALA A 36 2.54 13.14 -0.14
C ALA A 36 3.28 11.87 -0.57
N THR A 37 4.17 11.38 0.28
CA THR A 37 4.92 10.15 0.07
C THR A 37 4.87 9.29 1.33
N PHE A 38 5.04 7.98 1.15
CA PHE A 38 5.14 7.03 2.25
C PHE A 38 6.29 6.06 1.98
N THR A 39 6.94 5.63 3.06
CA THR A 39 8.10 4.75 2.97
C THR A 39 7.72 3.39 3.52
N VAL A 40 7.92 2.35 2.71
CA VAL A 40 7.64 0.96 3.07
C VAL A 40 8.97 0.23 3.28
N ARG A 41 9.09 -0.46 4.41
CA ARG A 41 10.24 -1.29 4.78
C ARG A 41 9.86 -2.76 4.73
N ARG A 42 10.72 -3.57 4.11
CA ARG A 42 10.64 -5.04 4.08
C ARG A 42 12.05 -5.60 4.21
N VAL A 43 12.18 -6.73 4.89
CA VAL A 43 13.40 -7.54 4.82
C VAL A 43 13.16 -8.61 3.76
N SER A 44 13.98 -8.64 2.71
CA SER A 44 13.92 -9.66 1.65
C SER A 44 15.30 -10.30 1.52
N PHE A 45 15.36 -11.62 1.50
CA PHE A 45 16.63 -12.36 1.36
C PHE A 45 17.73 -11.89 2.36
N GLY A 46 17.35 -11.60 3.61
CA GLY A 46 18.27 -11.11 4.64
C GLY A 46 18.66 -9.64 4.54
N VAL A 47 18.30 -8.94 3.46
CA VAL A 47 18.60 -7.51 3.25
C VAL A 47 17.38 -6.64 3.56
N GLY A 48 17.58 -5.59 4.34
CA GLY A 48 16.55 -4.58 4.63
C GLY A 48 16.37 -3.64 3.45
N ILE A 49 15.24 -3.72 2.76
CA ILE A 49 14.88 -2.88 1.62
C ILE A 49 13.86 -1.84 2.08
N GLU A 50 14.12 -0.57 1.75
CA GLU A 50 13.18 0.53 1.93
C GLU A 50 12.86 1.15 0.58
N ARG A 51 11.56 1.31 0.28
CA ARG A 51 11.10 2.03 -0.91
C ARG A 51 10.23 3.22 -0.51
N ILE A 52 10.45 4.35 -1.18
CA ILE A 52 9.63 5.55 -1.03
C ILE A 52 8.65 5.59 -2.19
N PHE A 53 7.37 5.70 -1.88
CA PHE A 53 6.30 5.75 -2.86
C PHE A 53 5.58 7.09 -2.77
N PRO A 54 5.43 7.82 -3.89
CA PRO A 54 4.52 8.95 -3.97
C PRO A 54 3.08 8.45 -4.00
N LEU A 55 2.21 9.05 -3.20
CA LEU A 55 0.83 8.58 -3.02
C LEU A 55 -0.01 8.70 -4.30
N HIS A 56 0.32 9.68 -5.15
CA HIS A 56 -0.38 9.97 -6.40
C HIS A 56 0.45 9.61 -7.64
N SER A 57 1.40 8.68 -7.52
CA SER A 57 2.21 8.27 -8.68
C SER A 57 1.41 7.37 -9.64
N PRO A 58 1.45 7.63 -10.97
CA PRO A 58 0.79 6.77 -11.96
C PRO A 58 1.43 5.37 -12.07
N THR A 59 2.65 5.21 -11.56
CA THR A 59 3.35 3.91 -11.54
C THR A 59 2.72 2.95 -10.52
N ILE A 60 1.93 3.44 -9.57
CA ILE A 60 1.27 2.60 -8.56
C ILE A 60 -0.09 2.17 -9.10
N SER A 61 -0.29 0.86 -9.21
CA SER A 61 -1.56 0.30 -9.67
C SER A 61 -2.58 0.17 -8.55
N SER A 62 -2.18 -0.31 -7.37
CA SER A 62 -3.05 -0.41 -6.20
C SER A 62 -2.26 -0.42 -4.90
N ILE A 63 -2.90 0.03 -3.82
CA ILE A 63 -2.35 0.01 -2.45
C ILE A 63 -3.38 -0.70 -1.57
N GLU A 64 -2.98 -1.83 -1.00
CA GLU A 64 -3.84 -2.66 -0.15
C GLU A 64 -3.34 -2.69 1.29
N VAL A 65 -4.25 -2.44 2.24
CA VAL A 65 -3.95 -2.49 3.67
C VAL A 65 -4.23 -3.90 4.19
N ILE A 66 -3.19 -4.74 4.20
CA ILE A 66 -3.27 -6.12 4.72
C ILE A 66 -3.58 -6.16 6.24
N GLY A 67 -3.22 -5.12 6.97
CA GLY A 67 -3.47 -5.05 8.40
C GLY A 67 -2.93 -3.79 9.06
N LYS A 68 -3.57 -3.40 10.16
CA LYS A 68 -3.21 -2.24 10.98
C LYS A 68 -2.36 -2.68 12.18
N GLY A 69 -1.26 -1.97 12.42
CA GLY A 69 -0.38 -2.17 13.57
C GLY A 69 -0.61 -1.11 14.63
N LYS A 70 -0.61 -1.49 15.92
CA LYS A 70 -0.65 -0.54 17.03
C LYS A 70 0.77 -0.03 17.31
N VAL A 71 1.01 1.25 17.01
CA VAL A 71 2.30 1.91 17.21
C VAL A 71 2.13 3.18 18.01
N ARG A 72 3.19 3.59 18.74
CA ARG A 72 3.19 4.79 19.57
C ARG A 72 3.83 6.01 18.91
N ARG A 73 4.59 5.81 17.82
CA ARG A 73 5.35 6.85 17.13
C ARG A 73 4.86 6.96 15.68
N ALA A 74 4.81 8.18 15.15
CA ALA A 74 4.47 8.42 13.74
C ALA A 74 5.57 7.98 12.76
N ARG A 75 6.84 8.00 13.20
CA ARG A 75 8.00 7.50 12.44
C ARG A 75 8.58 6.29 13.16
N LEU A 76 8.68 5.18 12.44
CA LEU A 76 9.08 3.88 12.96
C LEU A 76 10.54 3.52 12.61
N TYR A 77 11.42 4.51 12.56
CA TYR A 77 12.83 4.31 12.19
C TYR A 77 13.57 3.36 13.13
N TYR A 78 13.09 3.19 14.36
CA TYR A 78 13.60 2.20 15.29
C TYR A 78 13.50 0.75 14.76
N LEU A 79 12.63 0.47 13.78
CA LEU A 79 12.55 -0.84 13.12
C LEU A 79 13.75 -1.14 12.20
N ARG A 80 14.68 -0.20 12.02
CA ARG A 80 15.92 -0.41 11.28
C ARG A 80 16.92 -1.24 12.07
N ASP A 81 17.01 -0.97 13.37
CA ASP A 81 17.97 -1.59 14.28
C ASP A 81 17.42 -2.88 14.90
N LEU A 82 16.10 -3.02 14.96
CA LEU A 82 15.44 -4.22 15.49
C LEU A 82 15.38 -5.35 14.45
N ARG A 83 15.60 -6.59 14.91
CA ARG A 83 15.48 -7.82 14.11
C ARG A 83 14.63 -8.87 14.82
N GLY A 84 14.13 -9.84 14.04
CA GLY A 84 13.38 -10.98 14.55
C GLY A 84 12.10 -10.58 15.31
N LYS A 85 11.88 -11.16 16.49
CA LYS A 85 10.68 -10.93 17.31
C LYS A 85 10.52 -9.46 17.75
N ALA A 86 11.63 -8.75 17.94
CA ALA A 86 11.61 -7.34 18.38
C ALA A 86 11.10 -6.39 17.30
N ALA A 87 11.30 -6.72 16.02
CA ALA A 87 10.80 -5.93 14.89
C ALA A 87 9.30 -6.16 14.61
N ARG A 88 8.66 -7.13 15.27
CA ARG A 88 7.26 -7.47 15.03
C ARG A 88 6.34 -6.48 15.72
N ILE A 89 5.54 -5.77 14.94
CA ILE A 89 4.52 -4.85 15.45
C ILE A 89 3.29 -5.64 15.88
N LYS A 90 2.76 -5.32 17.06
CA LYS A 90 1.49 -5.87 17.54
C LYS A 90 0.36 -5.37 16.63
N ARG A 91 -0.53 -6.27 16.20
CA ARG A 91 -1.73 -5.87 15.47
C ARG A 91 -2.61 -5.01 16.37
N ALA A 92 -3.20 -3.97 15.81
CA ALA A 92 -4.33 -3.31 16.46
C ALA A 92 -5.49 -4.34 16.49
N GLY A 93 -6.29 -4.33 17.56
CA GLY A 93 -7.43 -5.26 17.69
C GLY A 93 -8.35 -5.19 16.47
N ARG A 94 -9.07 -6.28 16.22
CA ARG A 94 -10.02 -6.44 15.10
C ARG A 94 -10.85 -5.16 14.91
N GLU A 95 -10.67 -4.52 13.78
CA GLU A 95 -11.68 -3.64 13.19
C GLU A 95 -12.25 -4.42 12.02
N GLU A 96 -13.58 -4.50 12.01
CA GLU A 96 -14.39 -5.31 11.12
C GLU A 96 -14.08 -5.02 9.66
N GLU A 97 -14.19 -6.05 8.84
CA GLU A 97 -14.18 -5.90 7.39
C GLU A 97 -15.30 -4.94 6.99
N GLU A 98 -14.95 -3.74 6.51
CA GLU A 98 -15.80 -3.06 5.55
C GLU A 98 -15.74 -3.90 4.28
N THR A 99 -16.71 -4.82 4.18
CA THR A 99 -16.97 -5.63 3.00
C THR A 99 -17.21 -4.69 1.81
N PRO A 100 -16.57 -4.90 0.66
CA PRO A 100 -16.72 -4.04 -0.52
C PRO A 100 -18.10 -4.14 -1.21
N ALA A 101 -19.10 -4.74 -0.56
CA ALA A 101 -20.43 -5.02 -1.16
C ALA A 101 -21.37 -3.79 -1.18
N ALA A 102 -21.14 -2.76 -0.36
CA ALA A 102 -22.06 -1.63 -0.26
C ALA A 102 -21.97 -0.62 -1.43
N VAL A 103 -20.87 -0.61 -2.19
CA VAL A 103 -20.66 0.37 -3.29
C VAL A 103 -21.40 -0.02 -4.58
N ALA A 104 -21.87 -1.26 -4.72
CA ALA A 104 -22.57 -1.73 -5.92
C ALA A 104 -24.09 -1.46 -5.91
N ALA A 105 -24.69 -1.12 -4.77
CA ALA A 105 -26.15 -0.99 -4.63
C ALA A 105 -26.71 0.43 -4.94
N SER A 106 -25.86 1.42 -5.25
CA SER A 106 -26.29 2.81 -5.50
C SER A 106 -26.41 3.19 -6.99
N ALA A 107 -26.21 2.24 -7.92
CA ALA A 107 -26.19 2.52 -9.36
C ALA A 107 -27.45 2.07 -10.14
N THR A 108 -28.48 1.54 -9.49
CA THR A 108 -29.73 1.09 -10.12
C THR A 108 -30.95 1.78 -9.50
N ALA A 109 -31.03 3.10 -9.62
CA ALA A 109 -32.27 3.84 -9.38
C ALA A 109 -32.30 5.12 -10.22
N GLY A 110 -32.70 4.99 -11.48
CA GLY A 110 -32.97 6.14 -12.32
C GLY A 110 -32.88 5.83 -13.82
N THR A 111 -33.90 5.17 -14.37
CA THR A 111 -34.50 5.46 -15.70
C THR A 111 -35.73 4.57 -15.88
N GLU A 112 -36.86 4.99 -15.30
CA GLU A 112 -38.20 4.69 -15.81
C GLU A 112 -39.09 5.90 -15.55
N ALA A 113 -39.32 6.73 -16.58
CA ALA A 113 -40.41 7.72 -16.63
C ALA A 113 -40.62 8.24 -18.07
N LYS A 114 -41.38 7.47 -18.85
CA LYS A 114 -42.54 7.87 -19.67
C LYS A 114 -42.64 9.35 -20.14
N VAL A 115 -42.58 9.57 -21.47
CA VAL A 115 -43.56 10.34 -22.28
C VAL A 115 -43.64 9.68 -23.66
#